data_AF-A0A177Y856-F1
#
_entry.id   AF-A0A177Y856-F1
#
_cell.length_a   1.000
_cell.length_b   1.000
_cell.length_c   1.000
_cell.angle_alpha   90.00
_cell.angle_beta   90.00
_cell.angle_gamma   90.00
#
_symmetry.space_group_name_H-M   'P 1'
#
loop_
_entity.id
_entity.type
_entity.pdbx_description
1 polymer ?
#
loop_
_entity_poly.entity_id
_entity_poly.type
_entity_poly.pdbx_seq_one_letter_code
_entity_poly.pdbx_strand_id
1 'polypeptide(L)'
;MSVATTTSAAWAEVHRSITRIDDGGALSRSCIELRALNPDYPRMYAIASMAQEAKRRWWQLGVGLEDGRTDQMLARSLEDLRLPEAAAAQVATALIHAVVGRVAALIVLEGRAWDPGIDNLWIHMDSDGGIDWAGVSSPMLRVLPGDHLEGQPGAVTLPCEEALLVWTAHRCITSLHAVLRSIGARAPLDARTFWSLVGDAVLGASTYVPVLAGARVSDGARRGQALLDAFVAAGAPVRSRLSTAARLRSRAS
;
A
#
# COMPACT_ATOMS: atom_id res chain seq x y z
N MET A 1 -31.34 -3.77 34.77
CA MET A 1 -30.13 -3.02 34.39
C MET A 1 -29.51 -3.72 33.20
N SER A 2 -29.53 -3.09 32.02
CA SER A 2 -29.31 -3.75 30.73
C SER A 2 -27.85 -3.65 30.27
N VAL A 3 -27.26 -4.80 29.95
CA VAL A 3 -25.88 -4.99 29.43
C VAL A 3 -25.67 -4.34 28.06
N ALA A 4 -26.75 -3.94 27.37
CA ALA A 4 -26.68 -3.27 26.07
C ALA A 4 -26.25 -1.80 26.16
N THR A 5 -26.46 -1.14 27.31
CA THR A 5 -26.15 0.30 27.47
C THR A 5 -24.66 0.53 27.74
N THR A 6 -23.95 -0.45 28.31
CA THR A 6 -22.53 -0.33 28.65
C THR A 6 -21.61 -0.50 27.44
N THR A 7 -22.00 -1.31 26.45
CA THR A 7 -21.23 -1.50 25.21
C THR A 7 -21.27 -0.26 24.32
N SER A 8 -22.44 0.37 24.15
CA SER A 8 -22.58 1.61 23.38
C SER A 8 -21.74 2.77 23.95
N ALA A 9 -21.69 2.90 25.28
CA ALA A 9 -20.86 3.89 25.95
C ALA A 9 -19.36 3.62 25.75
N ALA A 10 -18.93 2.36 25.82
CA ALA A 10 -17.54 1.96 25.57
C ALA A 10 -17.09 2.24 24.12
N TRP A 11 -17.95 1.99 23.13
CA TRP A 11 -17.66 2.33 21.72
C TRP A 11 -17.58 3.84 21.47
N ALA A 12 -18.39 4.63 22.18
CA ALA A 12 -18.35 6.09 22.13
C ALA A 12 -17.12 6.69 22.86
N GLU A 13 -16.61 6.00 23.89
CA GLU A 13 -15.35 6.34 24.58
C GLU A 13 -14.14 6.10 23.66
N VAL A 14 -14.11 4.97 22.95
CA VAL A 14 -13.07 4.63 21.95
C VAL A 14 -13.04 5.67 20.82
N HIS A 15 -14.21 6.07 20.30
CA HIS A 15 -14.29 7.10 19.26
C HIS A 15 -13.87 8.49 19.77
N ARG A 16 -14.17 8.84 21.03
CA ARG A 16 -13.71 10.08 21.67
C ARG A 16 -12.21 10.08 21.97
N SER A 17 -11.62 8.93 22.24
CA SER A 17 -10.16 8.78 22.39
C SER A 17 -9.43 8.95 21.06
N ILE A 18 -10.01 8.45 19.96
CA ILE A 18 -9.49 8.62 18.58
C ILE A 18 -9.50 10.09 18.14
N THR A 19 -10.48 10.89 18.59
CA THR A 19 -10.61 12.30 18.20
C THR A 19 -9.66 13.27 18.92
N ARG A 20 -8.89 12.80 19.91
CA ARG A 20 -7.95 13.65 20.68
C ARG A 20 -6.47 13.53 20.23
N ILE A 21 -6.19 12.72 19.21
CA ILE A 21 -4.84 12.41 18.73
C ILE A 21 -4.62 13.14 17.41
N ASP A 22 -4.49 14.47 17.43
CA ASP A 22 -4.37 15.21 16.17
C ASP A 22 -3.44 16.42 16.23
N ASP A 23 -2.16 16.15 16.49
CA ASP A 23 -1.05 16.92 15.92
C ASP A 23 0.26 16.12 16.17
N GLY A 24 0.61 15.21 15.26
CA GLY A 24 1.91 14.49 15.29
C GLY A 24 1.90 13.02 15.74
N GLY A 25 0.85 12.25 15.43
CA GLY A 25 0.78 10.81 15.71
C GLY A 25 1.90 9.97 15.08
N ALA A 26 2.04 8.72 15.52
CA ALA A 26 3.10 7.79 15.07
C ALA A 26 3.24 7.71 13.54
N LEU A 27 2.12 7.55 12.82
CA LEU A 27 2.10 7.55 11.36
C LEU A 27 2.54 8.89 10.76
N SER A 28 2.12 10.01 11.34
CA SER A 28 2.47 11.35 10.84
C SER A 28 3.97 11.58 10.87
N ARG A 29 4.67 11.09 11.91
CA ARG A 29 6.14 11.17 11.99
C ARG A 29 6.82 10.40 10.87
N SER A 30 6.46 9.13 10.65
CA SER A 30 6.99 8.37 9.50
C SER A 30 6.63 9.01 8.15
N CYS A 31 5.44 9.62 8.03
CA CYS A 31 5.04 10.29 6.79
C CYS A 31 5.77 11.62 6.55
N ILE A 32 6.42 12.23 7.54
CA ILE A 32 7.32 13.37 7.32
C ILE A 32 8.57 12.87 6.56
N GLU A 33 9.19 11.80 7.06
CA GLU A 33 10.37 11.19 6.43
C GLU A 33 10.04 10.68 5.01
N LEU A 34 8.91 9.99 4.83
CA LEU A 34 8.50 9.49 3.51
C LEU A 34 8.22 10.61 2.49
N ARG A 35 7.74 11.79 2.93
CA ARG A 35 7.56 12.95 2.06
C ARG A 35 8.90 13.57 1.66
N ALA A 36 9.87 13.55 2.57
CA ALA A 36 11.21 14.10 2.35
C ALA A 36 12.03 13.30 1.32
N LEU A 37 11.70 12.02 1.08
CA LEU A 37 12.38 11.17 0.09
C LEU A 37 12.35 11.76 -1.33
N ASN A 38 11.28 12.46 -1.69
CA ASN A 38 11.16 13.10 -3.01
C ASN A 38 10.34 14.40 -2.89
N PRO A 39 11.00 15.57 -2.73
CA PRO A 39 10.33 16.85 -2.57
C PRO A 39 9.44 17.25 -3.75
N ASP A 40 9.75 16.79 -4.96
CA ASP A 40 8.93 17.04 -6.16
C ASP A 40 7.66 16.19 -6.15
N TYR A 41 7.70 15.03 -5.48
CA TYR A 41 6.58 14.07 -5.40
C TYR A 41 6.39 13.56 -3.96
N PRO A 42 6.00 14.43 -3.00
CA PRO A 42 5.97 14.07 -1.58
C PRO A 42 4.95 12.95 -1.25
N ARG A 43 3.94 12.75 -2.10
CA ARG A 43 2.90 11.71 -1.96
C ARG A 43 3.29 10.34 -2.53
N MET A 44 4.49 10.24 -3.12
CA MET A 44 4.94 9.01 -3.78
C MET A 44 4.96 7.81 -2.82
N TYR A 45 5.43 8.01 -1.59
CA TYR A 45 5.50 6.96 -0.56
C TYR A 45 4.66 7.23 0.68
N ALA A 46 4.44 8.50 1.03
CA ALA A 46 3.62 8.86 2.18
C ALA A 46 2.13 8.58 1.94
N ILE A 47 1.39 8.36 3.02
CA ILE A 47 -0.06 8.12 3.01
C ILE A 47 -0.81 9.16 3.82
N ALA A 48 -2.11 9.31 3.55
CA ALA A 48 -3.01 10.14 4.32
C ALA A 48 -3.62 9.38 5.51
N SER A 49 -3.86 10.07 6.63
CA SER A 49 -4.77 9.62 7.67
C SER A 49 -6.18 10.06 7.30
N MET A 50 -7.07 9.11 7.04
CA MET A 50 -8.41 9.47 6.56
C MET A 50 -9.26 10.21 7.61
N ALA A 51 -8.88 10.22 8.88
CA ALA A 51 -9.56 11.06 9.87
C ALA A 51 -9.50 12.56 9.53
N GLN A 52 -8.46 13.00 8.82
CA GLN A 52 -8.16 14.41 8.52
C GLN A 52 -8.56 14.83 7.10
N GLU A 53 -8.97 13.89 6.25
CA GLU A 53 -9.17 14.14 4.82
C GLU A 53 -10.65 14.29 4.43
N ALA A 54 -10.95 15.35 3.68
CA ALA A 54 -12.22 15.51 3.00
C ALA A 54 -12.39 14.41 1.93
N LYS A 55 -13.54 13.73 1.90
CA LYS A 55 -13.74 12.51 1.06
C LYS A 55 -13.95 12.76 -0.44
N ARG A 56 -13.72 13.99 -0.92
CA ARG A 56 -13.83 14.29 -2.35
C ARG A 56 -12.71 13.58 -3.12
N ARG A 57 -13.06 12.84 -4.18
CA ARG A 57 -12.15 11.98 -5.00
C ARG A 57 -11.46 10.83 -4.26
N TRP A 58 -11.78 10.64 -3.00
CA TRP A 58 -11.37 9.47 -2.25
C TRP A 58 -12.40 8.35 -2.41
N TRP A 59 -11.92 7.12 -2.54
CA TRP A 59 -12.75 5.93 -2.49
C TRP A 59 -12.05 4.83 -1.69
N GLN A 60 -12.82 4.09 -0.91
CA GLN A 60 -12.30 2.97 -0.14
C GLN A 60 -12.06 1.79 -1.09
N LEU A 61 -10.88 1.17 -1.02
CA LEU A 61 -10.46 0.14 -1.97
C LEU A 61 -11.47 -1.01 -2.05
N GLY A 62 -11.94 -1.50 -0.90
CA GLY A 62 -12.90 -2.61 -0.84
C GLY A 62 -14.27 -2.35 -1.45
N VAL A 63 -14.63 -1.07 -1.67
CA VAL A 63 -15.92 -0.67 -2.25
C VAL A 63 -15.72 -0.23 -3.69
N GLY A 64 -14.78 0.69 -3.93
CA GLY A 64 -14.63 1.34 -5.24
C GLY A 64 -14.10 0.43 -6.36
N LEU A 65 -13.50 -0.73 -6.03
CA LEU A 65 -13.09 -1.72 -7.03
C LEU A 65 -14.27 -2.29 -7.85
N GLU A 66 -15.49 -2.24 -7.31
CA GLU A 66 -16.70 -2.71 -8.02
C GLU A 66 -17.62 -1.56 -8.47
N ASP A 67 -17.46 -0.34 -7.93
CA ASP A 67 -18.30 0.83 -8.25
C ASP A 67 -17.90 1.57 -9.55
N GLY A 68 -17.31 0.85 -10.52
CA GLY A 68 -16.93 1.40 -11.83
C GLY A 68 -15.69 2.29 -11.84
N ARG A 69 -14.95 2.43 -10.72
CA ARG A 69 -13.68 3.18 -10.68
C ARG A 69 -12.60 2.51 -11.49
N THR A 70 -12.49 1.18 -11.37
CA THR A 70 -11.54 0.38 -12.16
C THR A 70 -11.84 0.50 -13.66
N ASP A 71 -13.11 0.50 -14.06
CA ASP A 71 -13.51 0.69 -15.46
C ASP A 71 -13.08 2.06 -16.01
N GLN A 72 -13.27 3.13 -15.23
CA GLN A 72 -12.83 4.48 -15.60
C GLN A 72 -11.31 4.56 -15.77
N MET A 73 -10.55 3.97 -14.84
CA MET A 73 -9.09 3.92 -14.92
C MET A 73 -8.61 3.15 -16.16
N LEU A 74 -9.23 2.01 -16.45
CA LEU A 74 -8.90 1.19 -17.62
C LEU A 74 -9.23 1.89 -18.93
N ALA A 75 -10.41 2.52 -19.02
CA ALA A 75 -10.81 3.29 -20.19
C ALA A 75 -9.83 4.43 -20.46
N ARG A 76 -9.46 5.19 -19.42
CA ARG A 76 -8.50 6.29 -19.54
C ARG A 76 -7.12 5.82 -19.98
N SER A 77 -6.60 4.77 -19.33
CA SER A 77 -5.30 4.19 -19.68
C SER A 77 -5.27 3.62 -21.10
N LEU A 78 -6.40 3.08 -21.58
CA LEU A 78 -6.54 2.59 -22.94
C LEU A 78 -6.55 3.73 -23.98
N GLU A 79 -7.13 4.89 -23.67
CA GLU A 79 -7.05 6.07 -24.54
C GLU A 79 -5.60 6.50 -24.79
N ASP A 80 -4.78 6.47 -23.73
CA ASP A 80 -3.38 6.90 -23.77
C ASP A 80 -2.48 5.87 -24.47
N LEU A 81 -2.60 4.58 -24.10
CA LEU A 81 -1.68 3.53 -24.54
C LEU A 81 -2.14 2.78 -25.79
N ARG A 82 -3.45 2.79 -26.10
CA ARG A 82 -4.07 2.10 -27.25
C ARG A 82 -3.81 0.59 -27.30
N LEU A 83 -3.34 -0.01 -26.21
CA LEU A 83 -3.05 -1.44 -26.06
C LEU A 83 -3.70 -1.96 -24.76
N PRO A 84 -4.69 -2.85 -24.84
CA PRO A 84 -5.43 -3.32 -23.66
C PRO A 84 -4.57 -3.93 -22.55
N GLU A 85 -3.57 -4.75 -22.90
CA GLU A 85 -2.66 -5.38 -21.93
C GLU A 85 -1.77 -4.34 -21.24
N ALA A 86 -1.30 -3.34 -21.99
CA ALA A 86 -0.49 -2.25 -21.45
C ALA A 86 -1.31 -1.37 -20.51
N ALA A 87 -2.56 -1.09 -20.87
CA ALA A 87 -3.50 -0.35 -20.03
C ALA A 87 -3.81 -1.09 -18.72
N ALA A 88 -4.09 -2.40 -18.82
CA ALA A 88 -4.30 -3.24 -17.65
C ALA A 88 -3.07 -3.26 -16.72
N ALA A 89 -1.86 -3.39 -17.29
CA ALA A 89 -0.62 -3.39 -16.53
C ALA A 89 -0.33 -2.03 -15.87
N GLN A 90 -0.63 -0.91 -16.53
CA GLN A 90 -0.46 0.43 -15.98
C GLN A 90 -1.40 0.66 -14.79
N VAL A 91 -2.69 0.34 -14.94
CA VAL A 91 -3.69 0.43 -13.85
C VAL A 91 -3.32 -0.50 -12.70
N ALA A 92 -2.91 -1.73 -12.99
CA ALA A 92 -2.44 -2.67 -11.99
C ALA A 92 -1.22 -2.12 -11.22
N THR A 93 -0.23 -1.57 -11.93
CA THR A 93 0.97 -0.99 -11.31
C THR A 93 0.63 0.14 -10.35
N ALA A 94 -0.30 1.04 -10.72
CA ALA A 94 -0.73 2.14 -9.87
C ALA A 94 -1.42 1.64 -8.57
N LEU A 95 -2.34 0.66 -8.69
CA LEU A 95 -3.02 0.07 -7.54
C LEU A 95 -2.07 -0.77 -6.67
N ILE A 96 -1.16 -1.54 -7.27
CA ILE A 96 -0.11 -2.27 -6.56
C ILE A 96 0.77 -1.30 -5.78
N HIS A 97 1.18 -0.18 -6.38
CA HIS A 97 1.98 0.83 -5.69
C HIS A 97 1.23 1.46 -4.51
N ALA A 98 -0.07 1.70 -4.64
CA ALA A 98 -0.92 2.18 -3.54
C ALA A 98 -1.02 1.18 -2.39
N VAL A 99 -1.02 -0.13 -2.68
CA VAL A 99 -1.09 -1.21 -1.67
C VAL A 99 0.28 -1.51 -1.06
N VAL A 100 1.21 -2.05 -1.86
CA VAL A 100 2.47 -2.61 -1.37
C VAL A 100 3.66 -1.66 -1.53
N GLY A 101 3.73 -0.87 -2.61
CA GLY A 101 4.90 -0.04 -2.88
C GLY A 101 5.16 1.00 -1.79
N ARG A 102 4.10 1.63 -1.28
CA ARG A 102 4.18 2.60 -0.18
C ARG A 102 4.56 1.94 1.16
N VAL A 103 3.90 0.84 1.54
CA VAL A 103 4.23 0.18 2.83
C VAL A 103 5.60 -0.47 2.79
N ALA A 104 6.02 -0.98 1.63
CA ALA A 104 7.37 -1.49 1.43
C ALA A 104 8.42 -0.38 1.64
N ALA A 105 8.17 0.85 1.19
CA ALA A 105 9.05 1.99 1.45
C ALA A 105 9.26 2.23 2.95
N LEU A 106 8.19 2.16 3.75
CA LEU A 106 8.29 2.30 5.20
C LEU A 106 9.03 1.13 5.85
N ILE A 107 8.78 -0.10 5.39
CA ILE A 107 9.45 -1.30 5.90
C ILE A 107 10.96 -1.20 5.66
N VAL A 108 11.38 -0.90 4.43
CA VAL A 108 12.81 -0.86 4.10
C VAL A 108 13.52 0.28 4.82
N LEU A 109 12.86 1.43 4.98
CA LEU A 109 13.42 2.60 5.63
C LEU A 109 13.47 2.43 7.16
N GLU A 110 12.34 2.12 7.79
CA GLU A 110 12.19 2.21 9.26
C GLU A 110 11.92 0.86 9.93
N GLY A 111 11.63 -0.21 9.18
CA GLY A 111 11.20 -1.48 9.78
C GLY A 111 9.81 -1.35 10.43
N ARG A 112 8.95 -0.52 9.85
CA ARG A 112 7.57 -0.28 10.33
C ARG A 112 6.57 -0.55 9.20
N ALA A 113 5.32 -0.78 9.55
CA ALA A 113 4.24 -0.93 8.56
C ALA A 113 2.92 -0.37 9.06
N TRP A 114 2.20 0.38 8.23
CA TRP A 114 0.75 0.54 8.43
C TRP A 114 0.02 -0.70 7.88
N ASP A 115 -1.30 -0.76 8.03
CA ASP A 115 -2.12 -1.87 7.51
C ASP A 115 -2.54 -1.64 6.04
N PRO A 116 -1.99 -2.39 5.07
CA PRO A 116 -2.34 -2.30 3.65
C PRO A 116 -3.55 -3.18 3.29
N GLY A 117 -4.33 -3.64 4.28
CA GLY A 117 -5.52 -4.44 4.07
C GLY A 117 -6.66 -3.68 3.39
N ILE A 118 -7.51 -4.43 2.69
CA ILE A 118 -8.52 -3.89 1.78
C ILE A 118 -9.58 -3.01 2.48
N ASP A 119 -9.86 -3.35 3.73
CA ASP A 119 -10.78 -2.65 4.63
C ASP A 119 -10.19 -1.35 5.18
N ASN A 120 -8.86 -1.22 5.17
CA ASN A 120 -8.17 -0.04 5.68
C ASN A 120 -7.79 0.96 4.59
N LEU A 121 -7.62 0.52 3.35
CA LEU A 121 -7.07 1.34 2.27
C LEU A 121 -8.09 2.25 1.57
N TRP A 122 -7.63 3.45 1.26
CA TRP A 122 -8.30 4.44 0.45
C TRP A 122 -7.41 4.88 -0.70
N ILE A 123 -8.03 5.17 -1.84
CA ILE A 123 -7.38 5.63 -3.04
C ILE A 123 -7.88 7.04 -3.35
N HIS A 124 -6.96 7.96 -3.59
CA HIS A 124 -7.28 9.29 -4.10
C HIS A 124 -7.01 9.32 -5.61
N MET A 125 -7.90 10.02 -6.32
CA MET A 125 -7.77 10.26 -7.75
C MET A 125 -7.46 11.72 -8.01
N ASP A 126 -6.54 11.99 -8.94
CA ASP A 126 -6.30 13.33 -9.46
C ASP A 126 -7.46 13.79 -10.37
N SER A 127 -7.30 14.94 -11.04
CA SER A 127 -8.30 15.45 -11.98
C SER A 127 -8.39 14.64 -13.28
N ASP A 128 -7.34 13.90 -13.61
CA ASP A 128 -7.14 13.26 -14.91
C ASP A 128 -7.52 11.76 -14.84
N GLY A 129 -7.97 11.30 -13.67
CA GLY A 129 -8.39 9.92 -13.43
C GLY A 129 -7.24 8.98 -13.09
N GLY A 130 -6.06 9.52 -12.75
CA GLY A 130 -4.93 8.78 -12.21
C GLY A 130 -4.96 8.65 -10.70
N ILE A 131 -4.25 7.65 -10.15
CA ILE A 131 -4.00 7.54 -8.71
C ILE A 131 -2.79 8.40 -8.37
N ASP A 132 -3.00 9.47 -7.60
CA ASP A 132 -1.93 10.35 -7.11
C ASP A 132 -1.61 10.14 -5.63
N TRP A 133 -2.51 9.50 -4.87
CA TRP A 133 -2.30 9.27 -3.43
C TRP A 133 -3.08 8.07 -2.87
N ALA A 134 -2.73 7.69 -1.65
CA ALA A 134 -3.36 6.63 -0.88
C ALA A 134 -3.50 7.04 0.58
N GLY A 135 -4.45 6.45 1.28
CA GLY A 135 -4.77 6.77 2.66
C GLY A 135 -5.22 5.54 3.44
N VAL A 136 -5.24 5.67 4.76
CA VAL A 136 -5.68 4.63 5.68
C VAL A 136 -6.76 5.13 6.63
N SER A 137 -7.78 4.30 6.88
CA SER A 137 -8.80 4.57 7.90
C SER A 137 -8.19 4.57 9.32
N SER A 138 -7.40 3.54 9.61
CA SER A 138 -6.69 3.34 10.87
C SER A 138 -5.20 3.66 10.68
N PRO A 139 -4.68 4.71 11.33
CA PRO A 139 -3.27 5.11 11.21
C PRO A 139 -2.34 4.31 12.14
N MET A 140 -2.76 3.15 12.64
CA MET A 140 -1.96 2.34 13.55
C MET A 140 -0.72 1.76 12.86
N LEU A 141 0.47 2.10 13.35
CA LEU A 141 1.73 1.51 12.89
C LEU A 141 2.04 0.21 13.62
N ARG A 142 2.64 -0.73 12.90
CA ARG A 142 3.28 -1.92 13.44
C ARG A 142 4.76 -1.60 13.54
N VAL A 143 5.31 -1.77 14.73
CA VAL A 143 6.69 -1.42 15.08
C VAL A 143 7.39 -2.62 15.73
N LEU A 144 8.71 -2.54 15.86
CA LEU A 144 9.53 -3.62 16.44
C LEU A 144 9.96 -3.28 17.87
N PRO A 145 10.36 -4.28 18.69
CA PRO A 145 10.93 -4.02 20.00
C PRO A 145 12.20 -3.15 19.88
N GLY A 146 12.33 -2.16 20.75
CA GLY A 146 13.41 -1.17 20.72
C GLY A 146 13.17 0.02 19.78
N ASP A 147 12.07 0.04 19.02
CA ASP A 147 11.65 1.22 18.27
C ASP A 147 11.23 2.35 19.24
N HIS A 148 11.54 3.61 18.94
CA HIS A 148 11.14 4.74 19.79
C HIS A 148 9.62 4.93 19.91
N LEU A 149 8.84 4.30 19.02
CA LEU A 149 7.37 4.27 19.04
C LEU A 149 6.82 3.10 19.87
N GLU A 150 7.67 2.22 20.41
CA GLU A 150 7.23 1.12 21.26
C GLU A 150 6.43 1.64 22.46
N GLY A 151 5.24 1.06 22.68
CA GLY A 151 4.33 1.46 23.74
C GLY A 151 3.63 2.82 23.55
N GLN A 152 3.91 3.53 22.46
CA GLN A 152 3.30 4.83 22.19
C GLN A 152 1.88 4.67 21.60
N PRO A 153 0.96 5.62 21.88
CA PRO A 153 -0.33 5.68 21.20
C PRO A 153 -0.15 5.74 19.67
N GLY A 154 -0.97 4.99 18.95
CA GLY A 154 -0.87 4.90 17.49
C GLY A 154 0.11 3.84 16.98
N ALA A 155 0.74 3.05 17.86
CA ALA A 155 1.63 1.95 17.50
C ALA A 155 1.21 0.63 18.17
N VAL A 156 1.52 -0.48 17.49
CA VAL A 156 1.41 -1.85 17.99
C VAL A 156 2.75 -2.52 17.81
N THR A 157 3.35 -2.98 18.89
CA THR A 157 4.62 -3.70 18.84
C THR A 157 4.39 -5.15 18.40
N LEU A 158 5.05 -5.57 17.34
CA LEU A 158 5.13 -6.97 16.92
C LEU A 158 6.37 -7.63 17.53
N PRO A 159 6.37 -8.97 17.73
CA PRO A 159 7.44 -9.63 18.49
C PRO A 159 8.80 -9.64 17.79
N CYS A 160 8.82 -9.59 16.44
CA CYS A 160 10.05 -9.60 15.65
C CYS A 160 9.81 -9.10 14.22
N GLU A 161 10.89 -8.87 13.48
CA GLU A 161 10.82 -8.43 12.08
C GLU A 161 10.12 -9.45 11.18
N GLU A 162 10.32 -10.74 11.41
CA GLU A 162 9.63 -11.79 10.66
C GLU A 162 8.11 -11.71 10.83
N ALA A 163 7.63 -11.48 12.05
CA ALA A 163 6.20 -11.29 12.31
C ALA A 163 5.64 -10.04 11.60
N LEU A 164 6.40 -8.95 11.51
CA LEU A 164 6.04 -7.76 10.75
C LEU A 164 5.89 -8.06 9.25
N LEU A 165 6.85 -8.78 8.68
CA LEU A 165 6.88 -9.10 7.26
C LEU A 165 5.76 -10.08 6.88
N VAL A 166 5.57 -11.14 7.65
CA VAL A 166 4.48 -12.11 7.46
C VAL A 166 3.12 -11.44 7.57
N TRP A 167 2.92 -10.64 8.62
CA TRP A 167 1.68 -9.89 8.80
C TRP A 167 1.42 -8.94 7.62
N THR A 168 2.42 -8.17 7.21
CA THR A 168 2.29 -7.24 6.07
C THR A 168 1.95 -7.99 4.78
N ALA A 169 2.64 -9.09 4.49
CA ALA A 169 2.40 -9.88 3.29
C ALA A 169 0.95 -10.39 3.24
N HIS A 170 0.43 -10.96 4.34
CA HIS A 170 -0.96 -11.39 4.41
C HIS A 170 -1.95 -10.24 4.21
N ARG A 171 -1.72 -9.08 4.83
CA ARG A 171 -2.60 -7.91 4.64
C ARG A 171 -2.55 -7.38 3.21
N CYS A 172 -1.38 -7.28 2.60
CA CYS A 172 -1.24 -6.93 1.18
C CYS A 172 -1.99 -7.91 0.28
N ILE A 173 -1.85 -9.23 0.50
CA ILE A 173 -2.50 -10.26 -0.32
C ILE A 173 -4.02 -10.09 -0.36
N THR A 174 -4.66 -9.69 0.75
CA THR A 174 -6.13 -9.44 0.75
C THR A 174 -6.53 -8.35 -0.25
N SER A 175 -5.80 -7.23 -0.28
CA SER A 175 -6.01 -6.13 -1.22
C SER A 175 -5.62 -6.51 -2.65
N LEU A 176 -4.46 -7.14 -2.82
CA LEU A 176 -3.90 -7.48 -4.12
C LEU A 176 -4.76 -8.52 -4.86
N HIS A 177 -5.33 -9.51 -4.16
CA HIS A 177 -6.29 -10.43 -4.78
C HIS A 177 -7.56 -9.72 -5.26
N ALA A 178 -8.07 -8.76 -4.50
CA ALA A 178 -9.24 -8.00 -4.92
C ALA A 178 -8.94 -7.12 -6.15
N VAL A 179 -7.77 -6.48 -6.18
CA VAL A 179 -7.29 -5.72 -7.34
C VAL A 179 -7.15 -6.63 -8.57
N LEU A 180 -6.45 -7.76 -8.43
CA LEU A 180 -6.27 -8.72 -9.53
C LEU A 180 -7.62 -9.20 -10.08
N ARG A 181 -8.55 -9.57 -9.21
CA ARG A 181 -9.90 -10.01 -9.60
C ARG A 181 -10.67 -8.90 -10.31
N SER A 182 -10.65 -7.68 -9.78
CA SER A 182 -11.38 -6.54 -10.35
C SER A 182 -10.86 -6.19 -11.75
N ILE A 183 -9.53 -6.13 -11.94
CA ILE A 183 -8.94 -5.84 -13.26
C ILE A 183 -9.11 -7.02 -14.22
N GLY A 184 -8.81 -8.24 -13.76
CA GLY A 184 -8.87 -9.45 -14.60
C GLY A 184 -10.28 -9.78 -15.12
N ALA A 185 -11.34 -9.26 -14.47
CA ALA A 185 -12.71 -9.35 -14.96
C ALA A 185 -13.01 -8.38 -16.12
N ARG A 186 -12.17 -7.35 -16.34
CA ARG A 186 -12.44 -6.22 -17.24
C ARG A 186 -11.41 -6.05 -18.36
N ALA A 187 -10.18 -6.51 -18.15
CA ALA A 187 -9.07 -6.33 -19.07
C ALA A 187 -8.14 -7.55 -19.09
N PRO A 188 -7.40 -7.78 -20.19
CA PRO A 188 -6.47 -8.90 -20.31
C PRO A 188 -5.27 -8.70 -19.39
N LEU A 189 -5.36 -9.23 -18.18
CA LEU A 189 -4.29 -9.24 -17.20
C LEU A 189 -4.05 -10.65 -16.68
N ASP A 190 -2.91 -11.21 -17.07
CA ASP A 190 -2.46 -12.50 -16.58
C ASP A 190 -2.01 -12.41 -15.10
N ALA A 191 -2.43 -13.37 -14.28
CA ALA A 191 -2.12 -13.40 -12.86
C ALA A 191 -0.61 -13.47 -12.59
N ARG A 192 0.15 -14.18 -13.42
CA ARG A 192 1.62 -14.22 -13.28
C ARG A 192 2.21 -12.84 -13.51
N THR A 193 1.75 -12.13 -14.53
CA THR A 193 2.14 -10.74 -14.81
C THR A 193 1.83 -9.81 -13.65
N PHE A 194 0.62 -9.90 -13.09
CA PHE A 194 0.25 -9.10 -11.91
C PHE A 194 1.17 -9.34 -10.72
N TRP A 195 1.46 -10.60 -10.39
CA TRP A 195 2.36 -10.92 -9.28
C TRP A 195 3.82 -10.53 -9.55
N SER A 196 4.27 -10.57 -10.80
CA SER A 196 5.57 -9.99 -11.19
C SER A 196 5.62 -8.49 -10.87
N LEU A 197 4.57 -7.73 -11.19
CA LEU A 197 4.49 -6.30 -10.89
C LEU A 197 4.49 -6.01 -9.37
N VAL A 198 3.88 -6.88 -8.57
CA VAL A 198 3.98 -6.82 -7.10
C VAL A 198 5.43 -6.99 -6.63
N GLY A 199 6.15 -7.96 -7.20
CA GLY A 199 7.57 -8.16 -6.94
C GLY A 199 8.42 -6.95 -7.34
N ASP A 200 8.17 -6.39 -8.52
CA ASP A 200 8.86 -5.21 -9.03
C ASP A 200 8.62 -3.98 -8.14
N ALA A 201 7.42 -3.80 -7.59
CA ALA A 201 7.13 -2.71 -6.66
C ALA A 201 7.95 -2.82 -5.36
N VAL A 202 8.07 -4.02 -4.78
CA VAL A 202 8.89 -4.27 -3.59
C VAL A 202 10.37 -4.07 -3.90
N LEU A 203 10.85 -4.59 -5.02
CA LEU A 203 12.25 -4.44 -5.44
C LEU A 203 12.60 -2.97 -5.71
N GLY A 204 11.70 -2.23 -6.36
CA GLY A 204 11.82 -0.81 -6.60
C GLY A 204 11.98 -0.04 -5.28
N ALA A 205 11.06 -0.23 -4.34
CA ALA A 205 11.16 0.40 -3.01
C ALA A 205 12.49 0.07 -2.32
N SER A 206 12.90 -1.20 -2.34
CA SER A 206 14.12 -1.68 -1.68
C SER A 206 15.42 -1.15 -2.28
N THR A 207 15.37 -0.73 -3.56
CA THR A 207 16.53 -0.19 -4.28
C THR A 207 16.57 1.33 -4.20
N TYR A 208 15.45 2.00 -4.42
CA TYR A 208 15.40 3.46 -4.53
C TYR A 208 15.27 4.15 -3.18
N VAL A 209 14.44 3.65 -2.27
CA VAL A 209 14.15 4.34 -1.00
C VAL A 209 15.42 4.52 -0.14
N PRO A 210 16.30 3.52 0.04
CA PRO A 210 17.53 3.72 0.81
C PRO A 210 18.46 4.77 0.18
N VAL A 211 18.53 4.82 -1.16
CA VAL A 211 19.34 5.81 -1.88
C VAL A 211 18.77 7.21 -1.67
N LEU A 212 17.46 7.38 -1.80
CA LEU A 212 16.76 8.65 -1.57
C LEU A 212 16.90 9.14 -0.13
N ALA A 213 16.92 8.22 0.84
CA ALA A 213 17.07 8.53 2.26
C ALA A 213 18.53 8.75 2.71
N GLY A 214 19.53 8.53 1.84
CA GLY A 214 20.94 8.49 2.26
C GLY A 214 21.24 7.37 3.29
N ALA A 215 20.41 6.32 3.32
CA ALA A 215 20.49 5.21 4.25
C ALA A 215 21.36 4.06 3.70
N ARG A 216 21.68 3.08 4.56
CA ARG A 216 22.44 1.90 4.14
C ARG A 216 21.60 1.02 3.22
N VAL A 217 22.06 0.88 1.97
CA VAL A 217 21.39 0.08 0.93
C VAL A 217 21.27 -1.40 1.34
N SER A 218 22.21 -1.92 2.13
CA SER A 218 22.20 -3.32 2.61
C SER A 218 20.97 -3.66 3.45
N ASP A 219 20.53 -2.73 4.30
CA ASP A 219 19.42 -2.97 5.23
C ASP A 219 18.08 -2.95 4.47
N GLY A 220 17.95 -2.02 3.52
CA GLY A 220 16.79 -1.96 2.63
C GLY A 220 16.69 -3.19 1.72
N ALA A 221 17.82 -3.62 1.14
CA ALA A 221 17.86 -4.84 0.33
C ALA A 221 17.49 -6.10 1.15
N ARG A 222 18.01 -6.22 2.38
CA ARG A 222 17.70 -7.34 3.28
C ARG A 222 16.20 -7.40 3.60
N ARG A 223 15.60 -6.28 4.01
CA ARG A 223 14.17 -6.22 4.35
C ARG A 223 13.27 -6.42 3.13
N GLY A 224 13.65 -5.87 1.98
CA GLY A 224 12.98 -6.09 0.71
C GLY A 224 12.92 -7.56 0.31
N GLN A 225 14.08 -8.21 0.35
CA GLN A 225 14.22 -9.63 0.08
C GLN A 225 13.37 -10.47 1.05
N ALA A 226 13.42 -10.17 2.35
CA ALA A 226 12.62 -10.85 3.37
C ALA A 226 11.11 -10.64 3.19
N LEU A 227 10.67 -9.46 2.71
CA LEU A 227 9.27 -9.22 2.36
C LEU A 227 8.84 -10.07 1.14
N LEU A 228 9.69 -10.19 0.12
CA LEU A 228 9.43 -11.09 -1.00
C LEU A 228 9.36 -12.56 -0.56
N ASP A 229 10.23 -12.99 0.36
CA ASP A 229 10.18 -14.33 0.96
C ASP A 229 8.85 -14.54 1.71
N ALA A 230 8.38 -13.55 2.48
CA ALA A 230 7.10 -13.61 3.16
C ALA A 230 5.91 -13.73 2.19
N PHE A 231 5.93 -13.01 1.06
CA PHE A 231 4.91 -13.19 0.01
C PHE A 231 4.92 -14.60 -0.58
N VAL A 232 6.11 -15.14 -0.89
CA VAL A 232 6.25 -16.50 -1.45
C VAL A 232 5.77 -17.55 -0.44
N ALA A 233 6.15 -17.41 0.83
CA ALA A 233 5.72 -18.29 1.91
C ALA A 233 4.19 -18.26 2.11
N ALA A 234 3.57 -17.09 1.91
CA ALA A 234 2.12 -16.91 1.93
C ALA A 234 1.42 -17.37 0.62
N GLY A 235 2.16 -17.93 -0.34
CA GLY A 235 1.62 -18.50 -1.58
C GLY A 235 1.49 -17.53 -2.76
N ALA A 236 1.98 -16.28 -2.64
CA ALA A 236 1.95 -15.29 -3.71
C ALA A 236 3.20 -15.42 -4.60
N PRO A 237 3.08 -15.69 -5.92
CA PRO A 237 4.21 -15.97 -6.80
C PRO A 237 4.92 -14.70 -7.30
N VAL A 238 5.37 -13.83 -6.39
CA VAL A 238 5.98 -12.52 -6.66
C VAL A 238 7.35 -12.58 -7.36
N ARG A 239 7.95 -13.76 -7.45
CA ARG A 239 9.23 -14.01 -8.16
C ARG A 239 9.07 -14.47 -9.59
N SER A 240 7.83 -14.49 -10.07
CA SER A 240 7.56 -14.83 -11.45
C SER A 240 8.31 -13.87 -12.36
N ARG A 241 9.16 -14.39 -13.24
CA ARG A 241 9.77 -13.58 -14.30
C ARG A 241 8.84 -13.60 -15.50
N LEU A 242 8.48 -12.42 -16.02
CA LEU A 242 7.88 -12.31 -17.35
C LEU A 242 8.80 -12.98 -18.37
N SER A 243 8.24 -13.77 -19.28
CA SER A 243 9.02 -14.34 -20.37
C SER A 243 9.64 -13.21 -21.21
N THR A 244 10.83 -13.43 -21.76
CA THR A 244 11.56 -12.43 -22.57
C THR A 244 10.71 -11.92 -23.76
N ALA A 245 9.78 -12.74 -24.26
CA ALA A 245 8.82 -12.39 -25.32
C ALA A 245 7.74 -11.37 -24.90
N ALA A 246 7.42 -11.26 -23.60
CA ALA A 246 6.52 -10.22 -23.10
C ALA A 246 7.24 -8.87 -22.96
N ARG A 247 8.51 -8.89 -22.51
CA ARG A 247 9.35 -7.69 -22.34
C ARG A 247 9.75 -7.02 -23.65
N LEU A 248 9.88 -7.77 -24.74
CA LEU A 248 10.18 -7.21 -26.06
C LEU A 248 8.97 -6.51 -26.69
N ARG A 249 7.74 -6.95 -26.36
CA ARG A 249 6.51 -6.31 -26.85
C ARG A 249 6.20 -5.00 -26.11
N SER A 250 6.54 -4.90 -24.82
CA SER A 250 6.35 -3.67 -24.04
C SER A 250 7.39 -2.56 -24.31
N ARG A 251 8.49 -2.86 -25.03
CA ARG A 251 9.53 -1.90 -25.40
C ARG A 251 9.43 -1.42 -26.85
N ALA A 252 8.57 -2.04 -27.65
CA ALA A 252 8.35 -1.72 -29.06
C ALA A 252 7.04 -0.96 -29.29
N SER A 253 6.47 -0.35 -28.23
CA SER A 253 5.28 0.51 -28.26
C SER A 253 5.60 1.82 -27.57
#